data_AF-A0A0N4ZG62-F1
#
_entry.id   AF-A0A0N4ZG62-F1
#
_cell.length_a   1.000
_cell.length_b   1.000
_cell.length_c   1.000
_cell.angle_alpha   90.00
_cell.angle_beta   90.00
_cell.angle_gamma   90.00
#
_symmetry.space_group_name_H-M   'P 1'
#
loop_
_entity.id
_entity.type
_entity.pdbx_description
1 polymer ?
#
loop_
_entity_poly.entity_id
_entity_poly.type
_entity_poly.pdbx_seq_one_letter_code
_entity_poly.pdbx_strand_id
1 'polypeptide(L)'
;MSVPSVFNCQLICCSDFDKDQLVVNTKCGHLFHSTCLYKWIQIKKNCPKCSIVTTMNDIIRVYYEDTLNNQFSKYYKDKYMNLLEEIQYDKSNYPLLIDDLNEKIYGNKLEELESRIQCQEEIIDRLKQHREVNVKQIQHIKEKAAKKYSDFVFQYDTMKNSFQVKINQQSEEIYNLKKDNIILEREIKSLKTENERLKYINNLSRSQLSLYKEYDGS
;
A
#
# COMPACT_ATOMS: atom_id res chain seq x y z
N MET A 1 -44.05 -4.64 35.67
CA MET A 1 -44.85 -5.55 34.82
C MET A 1 -45.66 -6.45 35.76
N SER A 2 -46.97 -6.60 35.56
CA SER A 2 -47.81 -7.45 36.43
C SER A 2 -47.52 -8.92 36.20
N VAL A 3 -47.73 -9.76 37.23
CA VAL A 3 -47.66 -11.22 37.08
C VAL A 3 -48.73 -11.66 36.09
N PRO A 4 -48.40 -12.42 35.04
CA PRO A 4 -49.40 -12.92 34.10
C PRO A 4 -50.42 -13.81 34.82
N SER A 5 -51.71 -13.61 34.55
CA SER A 5 -52.75 -14.49 35.08
C SER A 5 -52.54 -15.92 34.56
N VAL A 6 -52.57 -16.90 35.47
CA VAL A 6 -52.48 -18.33 35.13
C VAL A 6 -53.78 -18.82 34.47
N PHE A 7 -54.87 -18.07 34.60
CA PHE A 7 -56.21 -18.42 34.15
C PHE A 7 -56.75 -17.37 33.18
N ASN A 8 -56.55 -17.59 31.87
CA ASN A 8 -57.12 -16.76 30.81
C ASN A 8 -57.82 -17.60 29.72
N CYS A 9 -58.73 -16.99 28.97
CA CYS A 9 -59.47 -17.64 27.90
C CYS A 9 -58.59 -17.75 26.64
N GLN A 10 -57.66 -18.71 26.69
CA GLN A 10 -56.70 -18.97 25.62
C GLN A 10 -57.43 -19.36 24.32
N LEU A 11 -56.88 -18.91 23.18
CA LEU A 11 -57.30 -19.24 21.81
C LEU A 11 -58.59 -18.58 21.28
N ILE A 12 -59.36 -17.88 22.12
CA ILE A 12 -60.53 -17.11 21.65
C ILE A 12 -60.34 -15.61 21.84
N CYS A 13 -60.28 -15.13 23.09
CA CYS A 13 -60.15 -13.69 23.38
C CYS A 13 -58.87 -13.31 24.12
N CYS A 14 -58.11 -14.29 24.64
CA CYS A 14 -56.85 -14.10 25.37
C CYS A 14 -56.96 -13.14 26.57
N SER A 15 -58.17 -12.93 27.10
CA SER A 15 -58.43 -12.10 28.28
C SER A 15 -58.61 -12.98 29.52
N ASP A 16 -58.37 -12.41 30.68
CA ASP A 16 -58.52 -13.08 31.98
C ASP A 16 -59.99 -13.44 32.25
N PHE A 17 -60.21 -14.47 33.07
CA PHE A 17 -61.57 -14.88 33.43
C PHE A 17 -62.16 -13.97 34.52
N ASP A 18 -63.40 -13.53 34.32
CA ASP A 18 -64.22 -12.96 35.38
C ASP A 18 -64.90 -14.09 36.18
N LYS A 19 -65.15 -13.85 37.48
CA LYS A 19 -65.67 -14.85 38.43
C LYS A 19 -66.95 -15.56 37.97
N ASP A 20 -67.80 -14.89 37.20
CA ASP A 20 -69.10 -15.42 36.78
C ASP A 20 -69.16 -15.84 35.30
N GLN A 21 -68.04 -15.75 34.59
CA GLN A 21 -68.02 -16.01 33.15
C GLN A 21 -67.41 -17.36 32.79
N LEU A 22 -66.89 -18.13 33.75
CA LEU A 22 -66.15 -19.36 33.47
C LEU A 22 -67.07 -20.54 33.13
N VAL A 23 -66.79 -21.23 32.03
CA VAL A 23 -67.42 -22.52 31.69
C VAL A 23 -66.36 -23.57 31.39
N VAL A 24 -66.69 -24.82 31.67
CA VAL A 24 -65.88 -25.99 31.32
C VAL A 24 -66.64 -26.88 30.37
N ASN A 25 -65.91 -27.46 29.42
CA ASN A 25 -66.41 -28.58 28.63
C ASN A 25 -66.25 -29.88 29.43
N THR A 26 -67.35 -30.54 29.75
CA THR A 26 -67.36 -31.75 30.58
C THR A 26 -66.69 -32.95 29.92
N LYS A 27 -66.56 -32.96 28.59
CA LYS A 27 -65.89 -34.04 27.85
C LYS A 27 -64.36 -33.96 27.88
N CYS A 28 -63.78 -32.79 28.15
CA CYS A 28 -62.33 -32.60 28.05
C CYS A 28 -61.70 -31.73 29.14
N GLY A 29 -62.51 -31.11 30.01
CA GLY A 29 -62.03 -30.30 31.13
C GLY A 29 -61.47 -28.92 30.76
N HIS A 30 -61.49 -28.52 29.48
CA HIS A 30 -60.96 -27.23 29.07
C HIS A 30 -61.91 -26.07 29.40
N LEU A 31 -61.32 -24.97 29.88
CA LEU A 31 -61.99 -23.78 30.40
C LEU A 31 -61.98 -22.62 29.40
N PHE A 32 -63.09 -21.89 29.33
CA PHE A 32 -63.27 -20.72 28.46
C PHE A 32 -64.27 -19.75 29.09
N HIS A 33 -64.35 -18.50 28.58
CA HIS A 33 -65.51 -17.67 28.90
C HIS A 33 -66.76 -18.31 28.29
N SER A 34 -67.88 -18.24 29.00
CA SER A 34 -69.20 -18.69 28.58
C SER A 34 -69.53 -18.18 27.20
N THR A 35 -69.45 -16.86 27.01
CA THR A 35 -69.73 -16.20 25.73
C THR A 35 -68.82 -16.69 24.60
N CYS A 36 -67.53 -16.88 24.89
CA CYS A 36 -66.54 -17.36 23.92
C CYS A 36 -66.85 -18.80 23.47
N LEU A 37 -67.07 -19.71 24.41
CA LEU A 37 -67.31 -21.11 24.10
C LEU A 37 -68.67 -21.35 23.44
N TYR A 38 -69.73 -20.67 23.90
CA TYR A 38 -71.05 -20.79 23.30
C TYR A 38 -71.07 -20.34 21.84
N LYS A 39 -70.45 -19.19 21.53
CA LYS A 39 -70.31 -18.71 20.14
C LYS A 39 -69.52 -19.69 19.28
N TRP A 40 -68.44 -20.26 19.82
CA TRP A 40 -67.62 -21.22 19.08
C TRP A 40 -68.38 -22.50 18.73
N ILE A 41 -69.09 -23.08 19.70
CA ILE A 41 -69.78 -24.36 19.53
C ILE A 41 -70.97 -24.24 18.57
N GLN A 42 -71.64 -23.09 18.51
CA GLN A 42 -72.67 -22.83 17.50
C GLN A 42 -72.14 -22.98 16.07
N ILE A 43 -70.85 -22.69 15.83
CA ILE A 43 -70.25 -22.72 14.50
C ILE A 43 -69.48 -24.02 14.25
N LYS A 44 -68.58 -24.41 15.15
CA LYS A 44 -67.59 -25.47 14.93
C LYS A 44 -67.93 -26.81 15.58
N LYS A 45 -68.89 -26.84 16.53
CA LYS A 45 -69.33 -28.04 17.29
C LYS A 45 -68.20 -28.88 17.89
N ASN A 46 -67.08 -28.24 18.26
CA ASN A 46 -65.94 -28.88 18.87
C ASN A 46 -65.27 -27.97 19.92
N CYS A 47 -64.42 -28.54 20.78
CA CYS A 47 -63.63 -27.78 21.74
C CYS A 47 -62.51 -26.99 21.03
N PRO A 48 -62.36 -25.67 21.27
CA PRO A 48 -61.32 -24.86 20.64
C PRO A 48 -59.88 -25.33 20.91
N LYS A 49 -59.64 -25.96 22.06
CA LYS A 49 -58.28 -26.35 22.51
C LYS A 49 -57.86 -27.76 22.09
N CYS A 50 -58.81 -28.69 21.97
CA CYS A 50 -58.50 -30.11 21.71
C CYS A 50 -59.34 -30.76 20.61
N SER A 51 -60.24 -30.00 19.97
CA SER A 51 -61.10 -30.45 18.87
C SER A 51 -62.07 -31.61 19.17
N ILE A 52 -62.24 -31.99 20.45
CA ILE A 52 -63.25 -32.97 20.86
C ILE A 52 -64.65 -32.47 20.52
N VAL A 53 -65.48 -33.32 19.91
CA VAL A 53 -66.86 -32.99 19.51
C VAL A 53 -67.69 -32.61 20.75
N THR A 54 -68.25 -31.40 20.72
CA THR A 54 -68.88 -30.75 21.87
C THR A 54 -70.19 -30.10 21.47
N THR A 55 -71.20 -30.28 22.31
CA THR A 55 -72.54 -29.69 22.18
C THR A 55 -72.82 -28.75 23.35
N MET A 56 -73.90 -27.97 23.28
CA MET A 56 -74.26 -27.04 24.36
C MET A 56 -74.51 -27.76 25.70
N ASN A 57 -74.96 -29.02 25.67
CA ASN A 57 -75.20 -29.83 26.86
C ASN A 57 -73.92 -30.32 27.54
N ASP A 58 -72.78 -30.26 26.83
CA ASP A 58 -71.47 -30.64 27.36
C ASP A 58 -70.78 -29.46 28.07
N ILE A 59 -71.48 -28.32 28.24
CA ILE A 59 -70.93 -27.10 28.82
C ILE A 59 -71.60 -26.85 30.17
N ILE A 60 -70.79 -26.77 31.23
CA ILE A 60 -71.27 -26.38 32.55
C ILE A 60 -70.55 -25.12 33.03
N ARG A 61 -71.28 -24.25 33.72
CA ARG A 61 -70.72 -23.07 34.36
C ARG A 61 -69.99 -23.49 35.63
N VAL A 62 -68.78 -22.96 35.81
CA VAL A 62 -67.96 -23.22 36.99
C VAL A 62 -67.93 -21.95 37.82
N TYR A 63 -68.40 -22.06 39.06
CA TYR A 63 -68.20 -21.03 40.08
C TYR A 63 -66.99 -21.45 40.91
N TYR A 64 -66.01 -20.57 41.06
CA TYR A 64 -64.92 -20.78 42.00
C TYR A 64 -64.91 -19.63 43.00
N GLU A 65 -64.80 -19.96 44.28
CA GLU A 65 -64.53 -18.97 45.32
C GLU A 65 -63.00 -18.81 45.45
N ASP A 66 -62.51 -17.57 45.53
CA ASP A 66 -61.08 -17.23 45.60
C ASP A 66 -60.34 -17.79 46.84
N THR A 67 -61.04 -18.50 47.72
CA THR A 67 -60.62 -18.78 49.10
C THR A 67 -59.63 -19.93 49.26
N LEU A 68 -59.45 -20.82 48.27
CA LEU A 68 -58.51 -21.94 48.36
C LEU A 68 -57.11 -21.68 47.76
N ASN A 69 -56.93 -20.65 46.93
CA ASN A 69 -55.67 -20.43 46.19
C ASN A 69 -54.90 -19.15 46.57
N ASN A 70 -55.40 -18.34 47.51
CA ASN A 70 -54.81 -17.06 47.84
C ASN A 70 -53.39 -17.17 48.43
N GLN A 71 -53.14 -18.20 49.26
CA GLN A 71 -51.81 -18.45 49.85
C GLN A 71 -50.78 -18.92 48.80
N PHE A 72 -51.17 -19.83 47.91
CA PHE A 72 -50.28 -20.33 46.85
C PHE A 72 -50.00 -19.26 45.79
N SER A 73 -51.01 -18.48 45.40
CA SER A 73 -50.86 -17.37 44.44
C SER A 73 -49.86 -16.33 44.96
N LYS A 74 -49.93 -15.99 46.25
CA LYS A 74 -48.95 -15.10 46.89
C LYS A 74 -47.55 -15.70 46.84
N TYR A 75 -47.37 -16.96 47.23
CA TYR A 75 -46.07 -17.64 47.21
C TYR A 75 -45.41 -17.59 45.82
N TYR A 76 -46.14 -17.95 44.75
CA TYR A 76 -45.58 -17.95 43.40
C TYR A 76 -45.32 -16.54 42.86
N LYS A 77 -46.16 -15.57 43.21
CA LYS A 77 -45.95 -14.17 42.88
C LYS A 77 -44.69 -13.62 43.53
N ASP A 78 -44.50 -13.85 44.83
CA ASP A 78 -43.32 -13.40 45.55
C ASP A 78 -42.04 -14.07 45.00
N LYS A 79 -42.09 -15.39 44.73
CA LYS A 79 -40.96 -16.10 44.10
C LYS A 79 -40.61 -15.56 42.72
N TYR A 80 -41.60 -15.23 41.90
CA TYR A 80 -41.38 -14.63 40.58
C TYR A 80 -40.75 -13.24 40.68
N MET A 81 -41.21 -12.40 41.63
CA MET A 81 -40.63 -11.08 41.85
C MET A 81 -39.17 -11.14 42.32
N ASN A 82 -38.85 -12.01 43.28
CA ASN A 82 -37.48 -12.18 43.75
C ASN A 82 -36.53 -12.60 42.62
N LEU A 83 -36.96 -13.53 41.76
CA LEU A 83 -36.16 -13.96 40.62
C LEU A 83 -35.92 -12.83 39.62
N LEU A 84 -36.91 -11.94 39.42
CA LEU A 84 -36.73 -10.77 38.57
C LEU A 84 -35.74 -9.77 39.17
N GLU A 85 -35.76 -9.57 40.49
CA GLU A 85 -34.80 -8.71 41.18
C GLU A 85 -33.36 -9.24 41.09
N GLU A 86 -33.16 -10.55 41.28
CA GLU A 86 -31.85 -11.21 41.11
C GLU A 86 -31.30 -11.03 39.68
N ILE A 87 -32.12 -11.30 38.66
CA ILE A 87 -31.74 -11.14 37.25
C ILE A 87 -31.41 -9.67 36.95
N GLN A 88 -32.14 -8.74 37.55
CA GLN A 88 -31.90 -7.31 37.34
C GLN A 88 -30.60 -6.85 38.00
N TYR A 89 -30.29 -7.35 39.19
CA TYR A 89 -29.02 -7.09 39.88
C TYR A 89 -27.82 -7.61 39.06
N ASP A 90 -27.87 -8.85 38.58
CA ASP A 90 -26.81 -9.45 37.78
C ASP A 90 -26.59 -8.70 36.45
N LYS A 91 -27.68 -8.31 35.78
CA LYS A 91 -27.61 -7.47 34.56
C LYS A 91 -27.00 -6.09 34.81
N SER A 92 -27.11 -5.57 36.02
CA SER A 92 -26.56 -4.25 36.37
C SER A 92 -25.06 -4.31 36.63
N ASN A 93 -24.56 -5.43 37.17
CA ASN A 93 -23.14 -5.60 37.52
C ASN A 93 -22.29 -6.19 36.39
N TYR A 94 -22.87 -7.01 35.52
CA TYR A 94 -22.15 -7.66 34.42
C TYR A 94 -21.45 -6.67 33.45
N PRO A 95 -22.07 -5.53 33.06
CA PRO A 95 -21.40 -4.53 32.23
C PRO A 95 -20.18 -3.89 32.89
N LEU A 96 -20.27 -3.54 34.18
CA LEU A 96 -19.17 -2.92 34.93
C LEU A 96 -17.94 -3.83 35.01
N LEU A 97 -18.16 -5.15 35.15
CA LEU A 97 -17.08 -6.14 35.18
C LEU A 97 -16.40 -6.29 33.81
N ILE A 98 -17.17 -6.24 32.72
CA ILE A 98 -16.63 -6.28 31.35
C ILE A 98 -15.82 -5.02 31.07
N ASP A 99 -16.32 -3.86 31.49
CA ASP A 99 -15.62 -2.59 31.28
C ASP A 99 -14.28 -2.56 32.03
N ASP A 100 -14.23 -2.98 33.31
CA ASP A 100 -12.98 -3.06 34.08
C ASP A 100 -11.98 -4.08 33.48
N LEU A 101 -12.46 -5.22 32.98
CA LEU A 101 -11.61 -6.21 32.29
C LEU A 101 -11.08 -5.67 30.97
N ASN A 102 -11.93 -5.00 30.19
CA ASN A 102 -11.55 -4.40 28.92
C ASN A 102 -10.54 -3.28 29.14
N GLU A 103 -10.77 -2.38 30.10
CA GLU A 103 -9.85 -1.28 30.41
C GLU A 103 -8.45 -1.81 30.80
N LYS A 104 -8.39 -2.87 31.62
CA LYS A 104 -7.11 -3.52 31.96
C LYS A 104 -6.43 -4.18 30.76
N ILE A 105 -7.16 -4.95 29.96
CA ILE A 105 -6.56 -5.70 28.84
C ILE A 105 -6.14 -4.75 27.71
N TYR A 106 -7.05 -3.87 27.28
CA TYR A 106 -6.78 -2.92 26.21
C TYR A 106 -5.81 -1.84 26.66
N GLY A 107 -5.88 -1.35 27.90
CA GLY A 107 -4.95 -0.37 28.47
C GLY A 107 -3.51 -0.89 28.50
N ASN A 108 -3.28 -2.07 29.08
CA ASN A 108 -1.93 -2.66 29.12
C ASN A 108 -1.35 -2.88 27.71
N LYS A 109 -2.19 -3.30 26.77
CA LYS A 109 -1.76 -3.53 25.38
C LYS A 109 -1.49 -2.23 24.63
N LEU A 110 -2.23 -1.17 24.93
CA LEU A 110 -2.01 0.17 24.41
C LEU A 110 -0.65 0.69 24.89
N GLU A 111 -0.37 0.64 26.20
CA GLU A 111 0.90 1.08 26.79
C GLU A 111 2.12 0.33 26.22
N GLU A 112 1.99 -0.98 26.02
CA GLU A 112 3.05 -1.79 25.39
C GLU A 112 3.33 -1.34 23.95
N LEU A 113 2.27 -1.10 23.16
CA LEU A 113 2.39 -0.65 21.78
C LEU A 113 2.96 0.77 21.69
N GLU A 114 2.53 1.68 22.55
CA GLU A 114 3.05 3.05 22.63
C GLU A 114 4.54 3.05 22.96
N SER A 115 4.95 2.25 23.95
CA SER A 115 6.38 2.09 24.30
C SER A 115 7.21 1.56 23.12
N ARG A 116 6.66 0.59 22.36
CA ARG A 116 7.34 0.05 21.17
C ARG A 116 7.45 1.06 20.04
N ILE A 117 6.40 1.84 19.79
CA ILE A 117 6.41 2.91 18.79
C ILE A 117 7.48 3.94 19.14
N GLN A 118 7.51 4.38 20.40
CA GLN A 118 8.50 5.34 20.88
C GLN A 118 9.93 4.83 20.66
N CYS A 119 10.23 3.57 21.02
CA CYS A 119 11.56 2.99 20.77
C CYS A 119 11.91 2.94 19.27
N GLN A 120 10.93 2.68 18.39
CA GLN A 120 11.15 2.66 16.95
C GLN A 120 11.41 4.06 16.37
N GLU A 121 10.70 5.07 16.85
CA GLU A 121 10.91 6.46 16.45
C GLU A 121 12.33 6.94 16.75
N GLU A 122 12.87 6.60 17.92
CA GLU A 122 14.27 6.92 18.25
C GLU A 122 15.28 6.25 17.30
N ILE A 123 15.02 5.00 16.89
CA ILE A 123 15.88 4.30 15.92
C ILE A 123 15.81 4.99 14.57
N ILE A 124 14.62 5.36 14.12
CA ILE A 124 14.41 6.06 12.85
C ILE A 124 15.17 7.39 12.85
N ASP A 125 15.12 8.15 13.95
CA ASP A 125 15.81 9.43 14.03
C ASP A 125 17.34 9.29 14.04
N ARG A 126 17.87 8.28 14.74
CA ARG A 126 19.30 7.93 14.64
C ARG A 126 19.71 7.58 13.20
N LEU A 127 18.90 6.81 12.49
CA LEU A 127 19.15 6.44 11.09
C LEU A 127 19.09 7.66 10.15
N LYS A 128 18.15 8.59 10.36
CA LYS A 128 18.07 9.84 9.59
C LYS A 128 19.33 10.68 9.77
N GLN A 129 19.79 10.86 11.00
CA GLN A 129 21.02 11.61 11.30
C GLN A 129 22.24 10.96 10.62
N HIS A 130 22.39 9.65 10.73
CA HIS A 130 23.49 8.92 10.09
C HIS A 130 23.42 9.03 8.56
N ARG A 131 22.22 8.95 7.98
CA ARG A 131 22.01 9.16 6.54
C ARG A 131 22.45 10.55 6.10
N GLU A 132 22.13 11.60 6.86
CA GLU A 132 22.51 12.97 6.54
C GLU A 132 24.04 13.14 6.50
N VAL A 133 24.74 12.58 7.48
CA VAL A 133 26.21 12.57 7.52
C VAL A 133 26.79 11.84 6.30
N ASN A 134 26.27 10.67 5.96
CA ASN A 134 26.72 9.89 4.81
C ASN A 134 26.51 10.66 3.49
N VAL A 135 25.37 11.34 3.33
CA VAL A 135 25.09 12.16 2.14
C VAL A 135 26.12 13.28 2.00
N LYS A 136 26.44 13.99 3.08
CA LYS A 136 27.46 15.05 3.08
C LYS A 136 28.84 14.49 2.70
N GLN A 137 29.22 13.33 3.22
CA GLN A 137 30.48 12.68 2.88
C GLN A 137 30.55 12.27 1.40
N ILE A 138 29.48 11.65 0.87
CA ILE A 138 29.39 11.27 -0.54
C ILE A 138 29.49 12.49 -1.44
N GLN A 139 28.81 13.58 -1.09
CA GLN A 139 28.87 14.83 -1.85
C GLN A 139 30.29 15.39 -1.90
N HIS A 140 30.98 15.44 -0.76
CA HIS A 140 32.36 15.90 -0.70
C HIS A 140 33.31 15.05 -1.56
N ILE A 141 33.16 13.72 -1.52
CA ILE A 141 33.96 12.80 -2.35
C ILE A 141 33.70 13.05 -3.84
N LYS A 142 32.43 13.22 -4.24
CA LYS A 142 32.04 13.52 -5.62
C LYS A 142 32.65 14.82 -6.13
N GLU A 143 32.56 15.89 -5.34
CA GLU A 143 33.13 17.20 -5.69
C GLU A 143 34.65 17.13 -5.87
N LYS A 144 35.34 16.45 -4.95
CA LYS A 144 36.79 16.26 -5.02
C LYS A 144 37.19 15.44 -6.26
N ALA A 145 36.45 14.40 -6.59
CA ALA A 145 36.68 13.59 -7.79
C ALA A 145 36.41 14.39 -9.07
N ALA A 146 35.31 15.15 -9.13
CA ALA A 146 34.95 15.99 -10.26
C ALA A 146 36.01 17.07 -10.53
N LYS A 147 36.53 17.71 -9.48
CA LYS A 147 37.61 18.69 -9.60
C LYS A 147 38.89 18.06 -10.17
N LYS A 148 39.32 16.92 -9.62
CA LYS A 148 40.48 16.19 -10.15
C LYS A 148 40.32 15.80 -11.61
N TYR A 149 39.14 15.33 -12.00
CA TYR A 149 38.86 14.97 -13.39
C TYR A 149 38.90 16.20 -14.30
N SER A 150 38.29 17.31 -13.88
CA SER A 150 38.33 18.58 -14.62
C SER A 150 39.76 19.09 -14.80
N ASP A 151 40.59 19.05 -13.76
CA ASP A 151 41.99 19.47 -13.83
C ASP A 151 42.78 18.61 -14.82
N PHE A 152 42.54 17.29 -14.82
CA PHE A 152 43.17 16.35 -15.76
C PHE A 152 42.76 16.64 -17.21
N VAL A 153 41.46 16.85 -17.46
CA VAL A 153 40.94 17.18 -18.80
C VAL A 153 41.55 18.49 -19.29
N PHE A 154 41.60 19.52 -18.44
CA PHE A 154 42.19 20.81 -18.79
C PHE A 154 43.68 20.70 -19.16
N GLN A 155 44.45 19.93 -18.39
CA GLN A 155 45.87 19.67 -18.69
C GLN A 155 46.04 18.92 -20.01
N TYR A 156 45.22 17.90 -20.24
CA TYR A 156 45.24 17.13 -21.48
C TYR A 156 44.92 18.00 -22.70
N ASP A 157 43.86 18.82 -22.64
CA ASP A 157 43.49 19.73 -23.73
C ASP A 157 44.57 20.77 -24.01
N THR A 158 45.17 21.33 -22.96
CA THR A 158 46.29 22.28 -23.09
C THR A 158 47.46 21.63 -23.82
N MET A 159 47.83 20.41 -23.42
CA MET A 159 48.92 19.67 -24.02
C MET A 159 48.61 19.29 -25.48
N LYS A 160 47.39 18.82 -25.76
CA LYS A 160 46.91 18.48 -27.11
C LYS A 160 46.95 19.69 -28.04
N ASN A 161 46.49 20.85 -27.58
CA ASN A 161 46.50 22.09 -28.37
C ASN A 161 47.93 22.54 -28.67
N SER A 162 48.83 22.47 -27.68
CA SER A 162 50.26 22.75 -27.87
C SER A 162 50.90 21.85 -28.95
N PHE A 163 50.63 20.54 -28.89
CA PHE A 163 51.11 19.61 -29.91
C PHE A 163 50.50 19.88 -31.28
N GLN A 164 49.22 20.23 -31.35
CA GLN A 164 48.55 20.56 -32.60
C GLN A 164 49.18 21.78 -33.28
N VAL A 165 49.50 22.83 -32.52
CA VAL A 165 50.20 24.01 -33.04
C VAL A 165 51.56 23.63 -33.62
N LYS A 166 52.34 22.81 -32.90
CA LYS A 166 53.65 22.34 -33.39
C LYS A 166 53.54 21.51 -34.66
N ILE A 167 52.56 20.60 -34.73
CA ILE A 167 52.30 19.80 -35.93
C ILE A 167 51.97 20.70 -37.11
N ASN A 168 51.14 21.72 -36.91
CA ASN A 168 50.77 22.65 -37.98
C ASN A 168 51.99 23.44 -38.47
N GLN A 169 52.82 23.96 -37.56
CA GLN A 169 54.07 24.66 -37.90
C GLN A 169 55.02 23.77 -38.71
N GLN A 170 55.26 22.55 -38.25
CA GLN A 170 56.11 21.59 -38.96
C GLN A 170 55.55 21.20 -40.33
N SER A 171 54.23 21.08 -40.44
CA SER A 171 53.57 20.77 -41.72
C SER A 171 53.76 21.89 -42.75
N GLU A 172 53.69 23.15 -42.31
CA GLU A 172 53.93 24.33 -43.15
C GLU A 172 55.39 24.43 -43.58
N GLU A 173 56.33 24.15 -42.67
CA GLU A 173 57.77 24.14 -42.95
C GLU A 173 58.13 23.06 -43.97
N ILE A 174 57.59 21.84 -43.82
CA ILE A 174 57.73 20.74 -44.79
C ILE A 174 57.17 21.14 -46.17
N TYR A 175 56.03 21.83 -46.20
CA TYR A 175 55.43 22.29 -47.46
C TYR A 175 56.36 23.26 -48.20
N ASN A 176 56.95 24.22 -47.49
CA ASN A 176 57.89 25.18 -48.08
C ASN A 176 59.18 24.50 -48.58
N LEU A 177 59.78 23.62 -47.77
CA LEU A 177 60.97 22.86 -48.17
C LEU A 177 60.72 21.99 -49.41
N LYS A 178 59.53 21.38 -49.52
CA LYS A 178 59.14 20.63 -50.73
C LYS A 178 59.09 21.53 -51.96
N LYS A 179 58.55 22.75 -51.83
CA LYS A 179 58.50 23.72 -52.92
C LYS A 179 59.91 24.14 -53.35
N ASP A 180 60.79 24.45 -52.41
CA ASP A 180 62.16 24.86 -52.69
C ASP A 180 62.97 23.73 -53.36
N ASN A 181 62.77 22.49 -52.90
CA ASN A 181 63.42 21.32 -53.50
C ASN A 181 63.04 21.15 -54.99
N ILE A 182 61.76 21.36 -55.34
CA ILE A 182 61.31 21.33 -56.75
C ILE A 182 62.02 22.40 -57.59
N ILE A 183 62.25 23.59 -57.04
CA ILE A 183 62.95 24.68 -57.74
C ILE A 183 64.42 24.31 -57.96
N LEU A 184 65.10 23.84 -56.92
CA LEU A 184 66.50 23.41 -56.98
C LEU A 184 66.70 22.26 -57.95
N GLU A 185 65.79 21.28 -57.99
CA GLU A 185 65.84 20.17 -58.96
C GLU A 185 65.78 20.68 -60.41
N ARG A 186 64.96 21.71 -60.69
CA ARG A 186 64.88 22.33 -62.02
C ARG A 186 66.16 23.08 -62.37
N GLU A 187 66.74 23.83 -61.44
CA GLU A 187 68.00 24.54 -61.64
C GLU A 187 69.16 23.58 -61.88
N ILE A 188 69.29 22.52 -61.07
CA ILE A 188 70.30 21.47 -61.26
C ILE A 188 70.17 20.85 -62.64
N LYS A 189 68.95 20.58 -63.12
CA LYS A 189 68.72 20.04 -64.47
C LYS A 189 69.16 21.02 -65.56
N SER A 190 68.86 22.31 -65.41
CA SER A 190 69.29 23.36 -66.33
C SER A 190 70.82 23.47 -66.40
N LEU A 191 71.48 23.58 -65.24
CA LEU A 191 72.94 23.67 -65.13
C LEU A 191 73.66 22.43 -65.68
N LYS A 192 73.12 21.23 -65.45
CA LYS A 192 73.64 20.00 -66.08
C LYS A 192 73.61 20.09 -67.60
N THR A 193 72.50 20.59 -68.16
CA THR A 193 72.34 20.75 -69.62
C THR A 193 73.32 21.78 -70.18
N GLU A 194 73.55 22.88 -69.47
CA GLU A 194 74.51 23.91 -69.89
C GLU A 194 75.96 23.42 -69.79
N ASN A 195 76.29 22.67 -68.75
CA ASN A 195 77.63 22.09 -68.59
C ASN A 195 77.94 21.07 -69.71
N GLU A 196 76.95 20.25 -70.10
CA GLU A 196 77.07 19.38 -71.28
C GLU A 196 77.38 20.18 -72.56
N ARG A 197 76.68 21.31 -72.79
CA ARG A 197 76.96 22.20 -73.92
C ARG A 197 78.37 22.77 -73.89
N LEU A 198 78.81 23.29 -72.74
CA LEU A 198 80.15 23.85 -72.58
C LEU A 198 81.23 22.79 -72.82
N LYS A 199 81.04 21.55 -72.35
CA LYS A 199 81.94 20.43 -72.66
C LYS A 199 82.02 20.17 -74.16
N TYR A 200 80.89 20.17 -74.85
CA TYR A 200 80.83 19.99 -76.31
C TYR A 200 81.59 21.10 -77.05
N ILE A 201 81.35 22.37 -76.70
CA ILE A 201 82.07 23.53 -77.28
C ILE A 201 83.57 23.42 -77.03
N ASN A 202 83.98 23.11 -75.80
CA ASN A 202 85.40 22.97 -75.45
C ASN A 202 86.09 21.85 -76.24
N ASN A 203 85.40 20.72 -76.48
CA ASN A 203 85.91 19.65 -77.31
C ASN A 203 86.09 20.08 -78.77
N LEU A 204 85.12 20.81 -79.35
CA LEU A 204 85.23 21.38 -80.70
C LEU A 204 86.43 22.34 -80.82
N SER A 205 86.59 23.26 -79.86
CA SER A 205 87.71 24.21 -79.84
C SER A 205 89.06 23.49 -79.77
N ARG A 206 89.16 22.39 -78.98
CA ARG A 206 90.35 21.54 -78.93
C ARG A 206 90.63 20.86 -80.27
N SER A 207 89.60 20.37 -80.97
CA SER A 207 89.73 19.77 -82.31
C SER A 207 90.13 20.80 -83.38
N GLN A 208 89.66 22.04 -83.29
CA GLN A 208 90.11 23.12 -84.18
C GLN A 208 91.57 23.51 -83.90
N LEU A 209 91.97 23.58 -82.63
CA LEU A 209 93.37 23.83 -82.25
C LEU A 209 94.33 22.73 -82.72
N SER A 210 93.90 21.46 -82.77
CA SER A 210 94.72 20.40 -83.36
C SER A 210 94.86 20.54 -84.88
N LEU A 211 93.81 20.96 -85.59
CA LEU A 211 93.85 21.20 -87.05
C LEU A 211 94.73 22.40 -87.42
N TYR A 212 94.71 23.47 -86.62
CA TYR A 212 95.60 24.64 -86.83
C TYR A 212 97.07 24.30 -86.58
N LYS A 213 97.37 23.43 -85.60
CA LYS A 213 98.74 22.94 -85.36
C LYS A 213 99.25 22.02 -86.47
N GLU A 214 98.37 21.37 -87.23
CA GLU A 214 98.74 20.62 -88.44
C GLU A 214 98.96 21.54 -89.65
N TYR A 215 98.33 22.72 -89.70
CA TYR A 215 98.47 23.70 -90.78
C TYR A 215 99.69 24.63 -90.64
N ASP A 216 100.08 25.05 -89.43
CA ASP A 216 101.29 25.88 -89.19
C ASP A 216 102.61 25.07 -89.21
N GLY A 217 102.54 23.77 -89.51
CA GLY A 217 103.69 22.88 -89.67
C GLY A 217 104.08 22.56 -91.12
N SER A 218 103.53 23.26 -92.11
CA SER A 218 103.82 23.07 -93.55
C SER A 218 104.57 24.25 -94.16
#